data_AF-L8IWJ9-F1
#
_entry.id   AF-L8IWJ9-F1
#
_cell.length_a   1.000
_cell.length_b   1.000
_cell.length_c   1.000
_cell.angle_alpha   90.00
_cell.angle_beta   90.00
_cell.angle_gamma   90.00
#
_symmetry.space_group_name_H-M   'P 1'
#
loop_
_entity.id
_entity.type
_entity.pdbx_description
1 polymer ?
#
loop_
_entity_poly.entity_id
_entity_poly.type
_entity_poly.pdbx_seq_one_letter_code
_entity_poly.pdbx_strand_id
1 'polypeptide(L)'
;RLIGMPKEKYDPPDPRRIYTIMSAEEVANGKKSHWAELEISGRVRSLSTSLWSLTHLTALHLNDNYLSRIPPDIAKLHNLVYLDLSSNKLRSLPAELGNMVSLRELLLNNNLLRVLPYELGRLFQLQTLGLKGNPLSQDILNLYQDPDGTRKLLNFMLDNLAVHPEQLPPRPWITLKERDQILPSASFTVMCYNVLCDKYATRQLYGYCPSWALNWEYRKKGIMEEIVNCDADIISLQEVETEQYFTLFLPALKERGYDGFFSPKSRAKIMSEQERKHVDGCAIFFKTEKFTLVQKHTVEFNQVAMANSDGSEAMLNRVMTKDNIGVAVVLEVHKELFGAGMKPIHAADKQLLIVANAHMHWDPEYSDVKLIQTMMFVSEVKNILEKASSRPGSPTADPNSIPLVLCADLNSLPDSGVVEYLSNGGVADNHKDFKELRYNECLMNFSCNGKNGSSEGRITHGFQLKSAYENNLMPYTNYTFDFKGVIDYIFYSKTHMNVLGVLGPLDPQWLVENNITGCPHPHIPSDHFSLLTQLELHPPLLPLVNGVHLPNRR
;
A
#
# COMPACT_ATOMS: atom_id res chain seq x y z
N ARG A 1 -10.76 -11.36 15.79
CA ARG A 1 -9.59 -12.17 16.20
C ARG A 1 -8.65 -12.22 15.01
N LEU A 2 -7.73 -11.26 14.92
CA LEU A 2 -6.69 -11.21 13.91
C LEU A 2 -5.59 -12.17 14.35
N ILE A 3 -5.66 -13.40 13.87
CA ILE A 3 -4.60 -14.41 13.95
C ILE A 3 -4.00 -14.35 12.54
N GLY A 4 -2.89 -13.65 12.33
CA GLY A 4 -1.56 -14.18 12.58
C GLY A 4 -0.94 -14.51 11.22
N MET A 5 -0.35 -13.50 10.56
CA MET A 5 0.71 -13.78 9.59
C MET A 5 1.77 -14.66 10.29
N PRO A 6 2.40 -15.61 9.59
CA PRO A 6 3.21 -16.63 10.23
C PRO A 6 4.28 -15.95 11.08
N LYS A 7 4.07 -15.96 12.41
CA LYS A 7 5.18 -15.84 13.33
C LYS A 7 5.99 -17.09 13.02
N GLU A 8 7.02 -16.96 12.19
CA GLU A 8 8.12 -17.90 12.26
C GLU A 8 8.40 -18.06 13.75
N LYS A 9 8.12 -19.27 14.24
CA LYS A 9 8.34 -19.59 15.62
C LYS A 9 9.85 -19.48 15.78
N TYR A 10 10.28 -18.37 16.35
CA TYR A 10 11.69 -18.18 16.66
C TYR A 10 12.05 -19.26 17.66
N ASP A 11 12.79 -20.25 17.18
CA ASP A 11 13.43 -21.21 18.04
C ASP A 11 14.80 -20.59 18.41
N PRO A 12 15.05 -20.33 19.70
CA PRO A 12 16.34 -19.80 20.15
C PRO A 12 17.47 -20.77 19.73
N PRO A 13 18.70 -20.28 19.52
CA PRO A 13 19.83 -21.14 19.18
C PRO A 13 19.93 -22.33 20.16
N ASP A 14 20.04 -23.56 19.64
CA ASP A 14 20.10 -24.76 20.49
C ASP A 14 21.33 -24.67 21.40
N PRO A 15 21.18 -24.67 22.74
CA PRO A 15 22.32 -24.70 23.65
C PRO A 15 23.19 -25.96 23.45
N ARG A 16 22.65 -27.02 22.83
CA ARG A 16 23.40 -28.16 22.31
C ARG A 16 23.81 -27.84 20.88
N ARG A 17 24.97 -27.22 20.69
CA ARG A 17 25.55 -26.97 19.36
C ARG A 17 25.78 -28.30 18.62
N ILE A 18 24.87 -28.67 17.72
CA ILE A 18 25.02 -29.84 16.84
C ILE A 18 25.73 -29.37 15.58
N TYR A 19 27.03 -29.64 15.48
CA TYR A 19 27.77 -29.42 14.23
C TYR A 19 27.81 -30.72 13.43
N THR A 20 27.49 -30.63 12.13
CA THR A 20 27.70 -31.72 11.18
C THR A 20 29.02 -31.48 10.47
N ILE A 21 29.98 -32.39 10.66
CA ILE A 21 31.23 -32.38 9.89
C ILE A 21 30.91 -32.98 8.52
N MET A 22 31.20 -32.24 7.44
CA MET A 22 31.01 -32.75 6.08
C MET A 22 31.90 -33.98 5.83
N SER A 23 31.34 -35.00 5.19
CA SER A 23 32.12 -36.16 4.76
C SER A 23 32.97 -35.84 3.53
N ALA A 24 34.01 -36.63 3.28
CA ALA A 24 34.84 -36.49 2.08
C ALA A 24 34.02 -36.66 0.78
N GLU A 25 32.96 -37.47 0.82
CA GLU A 25 32.04 -37.70 -0.29
C GLU A 25 31.14 -36.47 -0.55
N GLU A 26 30.67 -35.81 0.50
CA GLU A 26 29.91 -34.55 0.36
C GLU A 26 30.76 -33.44 -0.23
N VAL A 27 32.04 -33.34 0.16
CA VAL A 27 33.00 -32.38 -0.42
C VAL A 27 33.27 -32.72 -1.89
N ALA A 28 33.45 -33.99 -2.23
CA ALA A 28 33.66 -34.44 -3.61
C ALA A 28 32.45 -34.14 -4.52
N ASN A 29 31.24 -34.16 -3.96
CA ASN A 29 29.99 -33.80 -4.64
C ASN A 29 29.73 -32.28 -4.70
N GLY A 30 30.70 -31.44 -4.31
CA GLY A 30 30.63 -29.98 -4.43
C GLY A 30 29.80 -29.28 -3.34
N LYS A 31 29.44 -29.98 -2.26
CA LYS A 31 28.74 -29.39 -1.11
C LYS A 31 29.68 -28.41 -0.40
N LYS A 32 29.22 -27.19 -0.15
CA LYS A 32 30.00 -26.16 0.57
C LYS A 32 29.64 -26.15 2.04
N SER A 33 30.64 -25.94 2.90
CA SER A 33 30.39 -25.70 4.32
C SER A 33 29.61 -24.40 4.51
N HIS A 34 28.62 -24.44 5.38
CA HIS A 34 27.88 -23.27 5.83
C HIS A 34 27.97 -23.18 7.35
N TRP A 35 28.23 -21.99 7.87
CA TRP A 35 28.19 -21.67 9.28
C TRP A 35 27.53 -20.30 9.42
N ALA A 36 26.68 -20.16 10.43
CA ALA A 36 25.93 -18.92 10.69
C ALA A 36 26.18 -18.39 12.11
N GLU A 37 26.96 -19.12 12.90
CA GLU A 37 27.22 -18.81 14.30
C GLU A 37 28.72 -18.66 14.53
N LEU A 38 29.10 -17.67 15.33
CA LEU A 38 30.46 -17.45 15.73
C LEU A 38 30.55 -17.24 17.24
N GLU A 39 31.44 -17.99 17.89
CA GLU A 39 31.81 -17.75 19.28
C GLU A 39 33.27 -17.30 19.35
N ILE A 40 33.49 -16.23 20.12
CA ILE A 40 34.83 -15.75 20.45
C ILE A 40 34.93 -15.73 21.98
N SER A 41 35.87 -16.49 22.52
CA SER A 41 36.13 -16.57 23.97
C SER A 41 37.62 -16.47 24.26
N GLY A 42 37.98 -16.39 25.55
CA GLY A 42 39.38 -16.35 25.97
C GLY A 42 39.90 -14.97 26.37
N ARG A 43 39.08 -14.16 27.06
CA ARG A 43 39.47 -12.87 27.67
C ARG A 43 39.84 -11.80 26.63
N VAL A 44 39.17 -11.82 25.48
CA VAL A 44 39.41 -10.90 24.37
C VAL A 44 39.13 -9.46 24.79
N ARG A 45 40.02 -8.53 24.42
CA ARG A 45 39.90 -7.09 24.71
C ARG A 45 39.53 -6.25 23.50
N SER A 46 39.77 -6.76 22.30
CA SER A 46 39.55 -6.09 21.02
C SER A 46 39.16 -7.10 19.95
N LEU A 47 38.23 -6.70 19.09
CA LEU A 47 37.78 -7.50 17.95
C LEU A 47 38.38 -6.94 16.67
N SER A 48 38.75 -7.81 15.73
CA SER A 48 39.21 -7.40 14.40
C SER A 48 38.06 -6.77 13.61
N THR A 49 38.36 -5.75 12.80
CA THR A 49 37.37 -5.11 11.92
C THR A 49 36.80 -6.07 10.87
N SER A 50 37.55 -7.13 10.52
CA SER A 50 37.08 -8.17 9.60
C SER A 50 35.90 -8.98 10.13
N LEU A 51 35.63 -8.96 11.44
CA LEU A 51 34.44 -9.58 12.02
C LEU A 51 33.16 -8.95 11.44
N TRP A 52 33.16 -7.63 11.24
CA TRP A 52 31.99 -6.87 10.81
C TRP A 52 31.63 -7.06 9.33
N SER A 53 32.51 -7.70 8.55
CA SER A 53 32.21 -8.12 7.17
C SER A 53 31.52 -9.48 7.08
N LEU A 54 31.35 -10.20 8.20
CA LEU A 54 30.69 -11.51 8.23
C LEU A 54 29.16 -11.37 8.28
N THR A 55 28.58 -10.68 7.29
CA THR A 55 27.15 -10.31 7.26
C THR A 55 26.19 -11.50 7.17
N HIS A 56 26.69 -12.71 6.91
CA HIS A 56 25.91 -13.95 6.89
C HIS A 56 25.63 -14.53 8.29
N LEU A 57 26.27 -13.99 9.33
CA LEU A 57 26.06 -14.44 10.70
C LEU A 57 24.63 -14.17 11.18
N THR A 58 24.03 -15.18 11.82
CA THR A 58 22.73 -15.11 12.51
C THR A 58 22.88 -15.16 14.03
N ALA A 59 23.98 -15.73 14.55
CA ALA A 59 24.31 -15.69 15.98
C ALA A 59 25.77 -15.29 16.23
N LEU A 60 25.99 -14.40 17.21
CA LEU A 60 27.31 -13.97 17.64
C LEU A 60 27.43 -14.03 19.17
N HIS A 61 28.31 -14.92 19.65
CA HIS A 61 28.62 -15.11 21.06
C HIS A 61 29.94 -14.44 21.40
N LEU A 62 29.86 -13.38 22.20
CA LEU A 62 30.99 -12.58 22.69
C LEU A 62 31.03 -12.52 24.22
N ASN A 63 30.25 -13.36 24.91
CA ASN A 63 30.18 -13.40 26.36
C ASN A 63 31.51 -13.82 27.00
N ASP A 64 31.68 -13.45 28.28
CA ASP A 64 32.83 -13.83 29.12
C ASP A 64 34.20 -13.39 28.56
N ASN A 65 34.21 -12.19 27.95
CA ASN A 65 35.42 -11.52 27.47
C ASN A 65 35.71 -10.23 28.28
N TYR A 66 36.73 -9.47 27.86
CA TYR A 66 37.13 -8.21 28.46
C TYR A 66 36.89 -7.02 27.51
N LEU A 67 35.83 -7.10 26.71
CA LEU A 67 35.46 -6.02 25.81
C LEU A 67 35.01 -4.80 26.62
N SER A 68 35.64 -3.65 26.35
CA SER A 68 35.28 -2.37 26.98
C SER A 68 34.33 -1.53 26.13
N ARG A 69 34.24 -1.83 24.84
CA ARG A 69 33.39 -1.19 23.84
C ARG A 69 33.06 -2.15 22.70
N ILE A 70 31.97 -1.86 21.99
CA ILE A 70 31.62 -2.43 20.70
C ILE A 70 31.58 -1.29 19.68
N PRO A 71 32.23 -1.41 18.51
CA PRO A 71 32.20 -0.36 17.50
C PRO A 71 30.83 -0.27 16.80
N PRO A 72 30.46 0.91 16.26
CA PRO A 72 29.29 1.09 15.38
C PRO A 72 29.14 0.06 14.26
N ASP A 73 30.28 -0.42 13.72
CA ASP A 73 30.33 -1.40 12.65
C ASP A 73 29.59 -2.71 12.93
N ILE A 74 29.26 -3.02 14.20
CA ILE A 74 28.41 -4.18 14.53
C ILE A 74 27.07 -4.16 13.78
N ALA A 75 26.55 -2.97 13.48
CA ALA A 75 25.30 -2.79 12.73
C ALA A 75 25.35 -3.32 11.29
N LYS A 76 26.55 -3.56 10.73
CA LYS A 76 26.72 -4.21 9.42
C LYS A 76 26.23 -5.65 9.42
N LEU A 77 26.20 -6.30 10.59
CA LEU A 77 25.70 -7.66 10.78
C LEU A 77 24.16 -7.68 10.86
N HIS A 78 23.51 -7.14 9.84
CA HIS A 78 22.06 -6.92 9.77
C HIS A 78 21.21 -8.20 9.85
N ASN A 79 21.80 -9.38 9.57
CA ASN A 79 21.14 -10.68 9.67
C ASN A 79 21.24 -11.32 11.07
N LEU A 80 21.91 -10.67 12.04
CA LEU A 80 21.99 -11.20 13.38
C LEU A 80 20.62 -11.23 14.05
N VAL A 81 20.29 -12.41 14.56
CA VAL A 81 19.09 -12.70 15.34
C VAL A 81 19.43 -12.82 16.83
N TYR A 82 20.62 -13.32 17.13
CA TYR A 82 21.13 -13.53 18.48
C TYR A 82 22.47 -12.82 18.69
N LEU A 83 22.57 -12.01 19.74
CA LEU A 83 23.81 -11.35 20.14
C LEU A 83 24.00 -11.44 21.67
N ASP A 84 25.05 -12.15 22.11
CA ASP A 84 25.43 -12.22 23.52
C ASP A 84 26.73 -11.46 23.79
N LEU A 85 26.62 -10.40 24.57
CA LEU A 85 27.68 -9.51 25.05
C LEU A 85 27.81 -9.56 26.57
N SER A 86 27.21 -10.55 27.23
CA SER A 86 27.17 -10.68 28.70
C SER A 86 28.57 -10.85 29.30
N SER A 87 28.72 -10.49 30.57
CA SER A 87 29.96 -10.67 31.35
C SER A 87 31.20 -10.00 30.74
N ASN A 88 31.02 -8.85 30.09
CA ASN A 88 32.11 -8.02 29.56
C ASN A 88 32.41 -6.82 30.49
N LYS A 89 33.01 -5.76 29.95
CA LYS A 89 33.33 -4.49 30.65
C LYS A 89 32.73 -3.29 29.92
N LEU A 90 31.64 -3.48 29.19
CA LEU A 90 30.99 -2.44 28.38
C LEU A 90 30.42 -1.34 29.28
N ARG A 91 30.74 -0.09 28.97
CA ARG A 91 30.22 1.09 29.69
C ARG A 91 29.11 1.82 28.94
N SER A 92 29.06 1.62 27.63
CA SER A 92 28.07 2.16 26.71
C SER A 92 27.88 1.20 25.54
N LEU A 93 26.81 1.41 24.78
CA LEU A 93 26.53 0.74 23.51
C LEU A 93 26.55 1.77 22.38
N PRO A 94 26.96 1.40 21.15
CA PRO A 94 26.79 2.24 19.98
C PRO A 94 25.29 2.44 19.68
N ALA A 95 24.92 3.63 19.21
CA ALA A 95 23.54 3.95 18.80
C ALA A 95 23.08 3.08 17.62
N GLU A 96 24.02 2.73 16.74
CA GLU A 96 23.84 1.92 15.54
C GLU A 96 23.35 0.50 15.85
N LEU A 97 23.48 0.03 17.11
CA LEU A 97 22.89 -1.22 17.55
C LEU A 97 21.36 -1.23 17.33
N GLY A 98 20.70 -0.07 17.38
CA GLY A 98 19.29 0.09 17.06
C GLY A 98 18.91 -0.20 15.61
N ASN A 99 19.86 -0.21 14.68
CA ASN A 99 19.60 -0.51 13.27
C ASN A 99 19.55 -2.02 12.98
N MET A 100 19.90 -2.87 13.95
CA MET A 100 19.89 -4.33 13.83
C MET A 100 18.50 -4.92 14.10
N VAL A 101 17.52 -4.46 13.33
CA VAL A 101 16.07 -4.72 13.53
C VAL A 101 15.67 -6.20 13.49
N SER A 102 16.52 -7.08 12.93
CA SER A 102 16.33 -8.54 12.93
C SER A 102 16.66 -9.21 14.27
N LEU A 103 17.28 -8.50 15.22
CA LEU A 103 17.61 -9.05 16.54
C LEU A 103 16.34 -9.48 17.29
N ARG A 104 16.38 -10.70 17.80
CA ARG A 104 15.36 -11.27 18.69
C ARG A 104 15.88 -11.47 20.10
N GLU A 105 17.19 -11.68 20.25
CA GLU A 105 17.85 -11.78 21.55
C GLU A 105 19.10 -10.90 21.63
N LEU A 106 19.12 -10.04 22.65
CA LEU A 106 20.26 -9.18 22.97
C LEU A 106 20.59 -9.34 24.45
N LEU A 107 21.68 -10.03 24.74
CA LEU A 107 22.11 -10.30 26.11
C LEU A 107 23.29 -9.39 26.48
N LEU A 108 23.10 -8.58 27.53
CA LEU A 108 24.03 -7.55 27.99
C LEU A 108 24.32 -7.68 29.49
N ASN A 109 23.99 -8.83 30.09
CA ASN A 109 24.07 -9.02 31.53
C ASN A 109 25.49 -8.81 32.06
N ASN A 110 25.63 -8.38 33.32
CA ASN A 110 26.92 -8.24 34.02
C ASN A 110 27.96 -7.38 33.27
N ASN A 111 27.52 -6.24 32.76
CA ASN A 111 28.39 -5.20 32.20
C ASN A 111 28.44 -3.98 33.14
N LEU A 112 28.98 -2.85 32.66
CA LEU A 112 29.10 -1.58 33.39
C LEU A 112 28.23 -0.48 32.76
N LEU A 113 27.12 -0.87 32.10
CA LEU A 113 26.22 0.06 31.42
C LEU A 113 25.49 0.94 32.44
N ARG A 114 25.65 2.25 32.29
CA ARG A 114 24.92 3.26 33.11
C ARG A 114 23.75 3.88 32.37
N VAL A 115 23.83 3.89 31.04
CA VAL A 115 22.83 4.42 30.12
C VAL A 115 22.70 3.48 28.94
N LEU A 116 21.53 3.49 28.31
CA LEU A 116 21.23 2.77 27.08
C LEU A 116 20.92 3.80 25.99
N PRO A 117 21.40 3.63 24.75
CA PRO A 117 21.01 4.48 23.63
C PRO A 117 19.51 4.30 23.34
N TYR A 118 18.79 5.40 23.08
CA TYR A 118 17.35 5.36 22.81
C TYR A 118 17.04 4.68 21.47
N GLU A 119 18.03 4.60 20.58
CA GLU A 119 17.97 3.88 19.32
C GLU A 119 17.65 2.39 19.50
N LEU A 120 17.92 1.79 20.67
CA LEU A 120 17.47 0.43 20.97
C LEU A 120 15.95 0.28 20.83
N GLY A 121 15.17 1.35 21.03
CA GLY A 121 13.72 1.33 20.81
C GLY A 121 13.30 0.92 19.40
N ARG A 122 14.19 1.04 18.40
CA ARG A 122 13.97 0.56 17.03
C ARG A 122 13.99 -0.97 16.91
N LEU A 123 14.45 -1.70 17.92
CA LEU A 123 14.50 -3.17 17.92
C LEU A 123 13.12 -3.78 18.23
N PHE A 124 12.09 -3.44 17.45
CA PHE A 124 10.70 -3.82 17.70
C PHE A 124 10.43 -5.34 17.58
N GLN A 125 11.35 -6.11 16.99
CA GLN A 125 11.29 -7.58 16.93
C GLN A 125 11.96 -8.28 18.13
N LEU A 126 12.63 -7.52 19.02
CA LEU A 126 13.38 -8.05 20.15
C LEU A 126 12.44 -8.69 21.18
N GLN A 127 12.72 -9.95 21.50
CA GLN A 127 11.93 -10.75 22.45
C GLN A 127 12.61 -10.82 23.81
N THR A 128 13.92 -11.00 23.82
CA THR A 128 14.72 -11.09 25.04
C THR A 128 15.78 -10.01 25.06
N LEU A 129 15.73 -9.17 26.10
CA LEU A 129 16.76 -8.19 26.42
C LEU A 129 17.32 -8.52 27.80
N GLY A 130 18.60 -8.85 27.91
CA GLY A 130 19.25 -9.20 29.18
C GLY A 130 20.03 -8.02 29.77
N LEU A 131 19.55 -7.38 30.83
CA LEU A 131 20.22 -6.19 31.42
C LEU A 131 20.70 -6.39 32.87
N LYS A 132 20.50 -7.57 33.45
CA LYS A 132 20.79 -7.84 34.86
C LYS A 132 22.27 -7.59 35.18
N GLY A 133 22.57 -7.00 36.33
CA GLY A 133 23.95 -6.78 36.78
C GLY A 133 24.65 -5.57 36.15
N ASN A 134 23.90 -4.67 35.50
CA ASN A 134 24.38 -3.38 35.05
C ASN A 134 24.00 -2.25 36.03
N PRO A 135 24.85 -1.22 36.22
CA PRO A 135 24.56 -0.05 37.05
C PRO A 135 23.64 0.97 36.34
N LEU A 136 22.51 0.53 35.80
CA LEU A 136 21.50 1.38 35.15
C LEU A 136 20.71 2.23 36.17
N SER A 137 20.10 3.31 35.71
CA SER A 137 19.24 4.15 36.56
C SER A 137 18.01 3.37 37.05
N GLN A 138 17.49 3.76 38.21
CA GLN A 138 16.34 3.11 38.82
C GLN A 138 15.09 3.17 37.91
N ASP A 139 14.89 4.27 37.18
CA ASP A 139 13.75 4.43 36.28
C ASP A 139 13.74 3.39 35.15
N ILE A 140 14.90 3.14 34.54
CA ILE A 140 15.07 2.11 33.49
C ILE A 140 14.87 0.72 34.08
N LEU A 141 15.42 0.47 35.27
CA LEU A 141 15.27 -0.83 35.94
C LEU A 141 13.81 -1.10 36.33
N ASN A 142 13.06 -0.09 36.77
CA ASN A 142 11.63 -0.22 37.08
C ASN A 142 10.83 -0.62 35.84
N LEU A 143 11.04 0.07 34.70
CA LEU A 143 10.39 -0.28 33.42
C LEU A 143 10.73 -1.71 32.97
N TYR A 144 11.98 -2.12 33.16
CA TYR A 144 12.46 -3.45 32.76
C TYR A 144 11.97 -4.59 33.66
N GLN A 145 11.75 -4.33 34.96
CA GLN A 145 11.30 -5.33 35.93
C GLN A 145 9.80 -5.62 35.87
N ASP A 146 9.03 -4.76 35.22
CA ASP A 146 7.61 -4.94 34.99
C ASP A 146 7.31 -6.19 34.12
N PRO A 147 6.09 -6.75 34.19
CA PRO A 147 5.63 -7.73 33.21
C PRO A 147 5.72 -7.14 31.79
N ASP A 148 6.31 -7.90 30.86
CA ASP A 148 6.66 -7.46 29.50
C ASP A 148 7.66 -6.27 29.45
N GLY A 149 8.53 -6.19 30.46
CA GLY A 149 9.47 -5.08 30.67
C GLY A 149 10.42 -4.81 29.51
N THR A 150 10.81 -5.84 28.74
CA THR A 150 11.55 -5.66 27.47
C THR A 150 10.78 -4.74 26.53
N ARG A 151 9.51 -5.08 26.21
CA ARG A 151 8.72 -4.28 25.27
C ARG A 151 8.40 -2.90 25.81
N LYS A 152 8.06 -2.80 27.10
CA LYS A 152 7.80 -1.50 27.74
C LYS A 152 9.00 -0.57 27.64
N LEU A 153 10.20 -1.08 27.92
CA LEU A 153 11.42 -0.30 27.85
C LEU A 153 11.74 0.13 26.41
N LEU A 154 11.64 -0.78 25.44
CA LEU A 154 11.87 -0.45 24.03
C LEU A 154 10.86 0.58 23.51
N ASN A 155 9.59 0.46 23.89
CA ASN A 155 8.56 1.42 23.53
C ASN A 155 8.84 2.80 24.15
N PHE A 156 9.22 2.84 25.42
CA PHE A 156 9.63 4.08 26.08
C PHE A 156 10.80 4.73 25.35
N MET A 157 11.82 3.95 24.98
CA MET A 157 12.98 4.45 24.22
C MET A 157 12.58 4.96 22.84
N LEU A 158 11.73 4.23 22.11
CA LEU A 158 11.29 4.64 20.78
C LEU A 158 10.45 5.93 20.83
N ASP A 159 9.54 6.02 21.80
CA ASP A 159 8.64 7.18 21.96
C ASP A 159 9.40 8.45 22.36
N ASN A 160 10.57 8.31 22.98
CA ASN A 160 11.43 9.41 23.40
C ASN A 160 12.69 9.57 22.52
N LEU A 161 12.80 8.81 21.43
CA LEU A 161 13.90 8.94 20.48
C LEU A 161 13.79 10.29 19.78
N ALA A 162 14.87 11.08 19.81
CA ALA A 162 14.88 12.37 19.15
C ALA A 162 14.68 12.18 17.64
N VAL A 163 13.64 12.83 17.10
CA VAL A 163 13.40 12.91 15.66
C VAL A 163 14.10 14.16 15.16
N HIS A 164 15.11 13.99 14.31
CA HIS A 164 15.75 15.12 13.67
C HIS A 164 14.77 15.74 12.65
N PRO A 165 14.63 17.08 12.64
CA PRO A 165 13.84 17.79 11.65
C PRO A 165 14.62 17.85 10.32
N GLU A 166 14.93 16.70 9.74
CA GLU A 166 15.32 16.67 8.34
C GLU A 166 14.06 16.92 7.51
N GLN A 167 14.15 17.87 6.58
CA GLN A 167 13.03 18.17 5.69
C GLN A 167 12.81 16.96 4.78
N LEU A 168 11.60 16.38 4.84
CA LEU A 168 11.16 15.37 3.89
C LEU A 168 11.32 15.95 2.47
N PRO A 169 12.16 15.37 1.59
CA PRO A 169 12.36 15.92 0.26
C PRO A 169 11.05 15.85 -0.53
N PRO A 170 10.68 16.90 -1.28
CA PRO A 170 9.51 16.85 -2.14
C PRO A 170 9.71 15.78 -3.22
N ARG A 171 8.64 15.06 -3.53
CA ARG A 171 8.66 14.02 -4.57
C ARG A 171 8.80 14.66 -5.96
N PRO A 172 9.59 14.07 -6.88
CA PRO A 172 9.81 14.64 -8.20
C PRO A 172 8.61 14.41 -9.11
N TRP A 173 8.29 15.39 -9.97
CA TRP A 173 7.35 15.18 -11.08
C TRP A 173 8.07 14.56 -12.28
N ILE A 174 7.50 13.49 -12.85
CA ILE A 174 8.02 12.80 -14.03
C ILE A 174 7.11 13.12 -15.22
N THR A 175 7.60 13.92 -16.16
CA THR A 175 6.90 14.17 -17.43
C THR A 175 7.06 12.98 -18.36
N LEU A 176 5.94 12.41 -18.81
CA LEU A 176 5.89 11.27 -19.72
C LEU A 176 5.51 11.67 -21.14
N LYS A 177 4.70 12.72 -21.29
CA LYS A 177 4.24 13.24 -22.58
C LYS A 177 3.95 14.73 -22.48
N GLU A 178 4.32 15.47 -23.51
CA GLU A 178 3.91 16.87 -23.66
C GLU A 178 2.42 16.97 -24.01
N ARG A 179 1.77 18.06 -23.57
CA ARG A 179 0.37 18.33 -23.85
C ARG A 179 0.15 18.63 -25.33
N ASP A 180 -0.90 18.04 -25.92
CA ASP A 180 -1.29 18.35 -27.29
C ASP A 180 -1.91 19.75 -27.35
N GLN A 181 -1.37 20.62 -28.20
CA GLN A 181 -1.87 21.98 -28.41
C GLN A 181 -2.75 22.11 -29.66
N ILE A 182 -2.85 21.05 -30.47
CA ILE A 182 -3.52 21.05 -31.77
C ILE A 182 -4.98 20.60 -31.62
N LEU A 183 -5.21 19.57 -30.81
CA LEU A 183 -6.56 19.03 -30.54
C LEU A 183 -7.15 19.61 -29.25
N PRO A 184 -8.46 19.90 -29.21
CA PRO A 184 -9.11 20.33 -27.97
C PRO A 184 -9.10 19.18 -26.94
N SER A 185 -8.33 19.35 -25.87
CA SER A 185 -8.17 18.36 -24.79
C SER A 185 -8.36 19.00 -23.41
N ALA A 186 -8.99 18.26 -22.50
CA ALA A 186 -9.10 18.63 -21.09
C ALA A 186 -7.98 17.96 -20.29
N SER A 187 -7.23 18.73 -19.50
CA SER A 187 -6.24 18.15 -18.59
C SER A 187 -6.68 18.32 -17.15
N PHE A 188 -6.53 17.25 -16.37
CA PHE A 188 -6.83 17.24 -14.94
C PHE A 188 -5.93 16.25 -14.20
N THR A 189 -5.78 16.43 -12.90
CA THR A 189 -4.99 15.55 -12.03
C THR A 189 -5.85 14.61 -11.21
N VAL A 190 -5.36 13.40 -10.96
CA VAL A 190 -6.03 12.37 -10.17
C VAL A 190 -5.08 11.85 -9.09
N MET A 191 -5.53 11.90 -7.84
CA MET A 191 -4.85 11.31 -6.69
C MET A 191 -5.53 10.00 -6.26
N CYS A 192 -4.74 9.00 -5.89
CA CYS A 192 -5.19 7.78 -5.22
C CYS A 192 -4.34 7.57 -3.96
N TYR A 193 -4.97 7.41 -2.80
CA TYR A 193 -4.24 7.33 -1.53
C TYR A 193 -4.98 6.58 -0.43
N ASN A 194 -4.41 5.47 0.03
CA ASN A 194 -4.82 4.82 1.27
C ASN A 194 -4.19 5.57 2.46
N VAL A 195 -5.03 6.12 3.34
CA VAL A 195 -4.58 7.02 4.42
C VAL A 195 -4.23 6.31 5.73
N LEU A 196 -4.39 4.98 5.80
CA LEU A 196 -4.27 4.16 7.00
C LEU A 196 -5.19 4.64 8.14
N CYS A 197 -6.33 3.98 8.31
CA CYS A 197 -7.29 4.36 9.37
C CYS A 197 -6.71 4.15 10.77
N ASP A 198 -7.20 4.92 11.75
CA ASP A 198 -6.71 4.85 13.13
C ASP A 198 -6.87 3.45 13.71
N LYS A 199 -7.97 2.77 13.37
CA LYS A 199 -8.24 1.39 13.77
C LYS A 199 -7.11 0.40 13.44
N TYR A 200 -6.40 0.58 12.32
CA TYR A 200 -5.34 -0.33 11.89
C TYR A 200 -3.94 0.17 12.24
N ALA A 201 -3.77 1.47 12.55
CA ALA A 201 -2.51 2.09 12.96
C ALA A 201 -2.04 1.68 14.38
N THR A 202 -1.78 0.39 14.59
CA THR A 202 -1.45 -0.20 15.89
C THR A 202 0.03 -0.55 16.01
N ARG A 203 0.58 -0.56 17.24
CA ARG A 203 1.95 -1.00 17.51
C ARG A 203 2.20 -2.48 17.18
N GLN A 204 1.14 -3.28 17.08
CA GLN A 204 1.25 -4.68 16.68
C GLN A 204 1.62 -4.82 15.20
N LEU A 205 1.12 -3.94 14.34
CA LEU A 205 1.44 -3.91 12.90
C LEU A 205 2.65 -2.99 12.61
N TYR A 206 2.74 -1.87 13.30
CA TYR A 206 3.73 -0.82 13.05
C TYR A 206 4.65 -0.63 14.27
N GLY A 207 5.21 -1.73 14.79
CA GLY A 207 6.01 -1.72 16.02
C GLY A 207 7.24 -0.82 15.98
N TYR A 208 7.76 -0.57 14.77
CA TYR A 208 8.87 0.34 14.45
C TYR A 208 8.50 1.82 14.49
N CYS A 209 7.21 2.17 14.50
CA CYS A 209 6.75 3.56 14.55
C CYS A 209 6.45 3.97 16.00
N PRO A 210 6.95 5.13 16.47
CA PRO A 210 6.61 5.66 17.79
C PRO A 210 5.09 5.83 17.97
N SER A 211 4.60 5.61 19.19
CA SER A 211 3.17 5.67 19.51
C SER A 211 2.55 7.05 19.23
N TRP A 212 3.31 8.12 19.49
CA TRP A 212 2.86 9.49 19.21
C TRP A 212 2.78 9.78 17.71
N ALA A 213 3.61 9.13 16.89
CA ALA A 213 3.60 9.27 15.44
C ALA A 213 2.50 8.42 14.79
N LEU A 214 2.07 7.32 15.42
CA LEU A 214 0.90 6.54 15.01
C LEU A 214 -0.44 7.19 15.36
N ASN A 215 -0.45 8.02 16.41
CA ASN A 215 -1.66 8.65 16.91
C ASN A 215 -2.37 9.46 15.81
N TRP A 216 -3.68 9.25 15.66
CA TRP A 216 -4.49 9.94 14.66
C TRP A 216 -4.37 11.47 14.67
N GLU A 217 -4.33 12.09 15.86
CA GLU A 217 -4.25 13.55 15.98
C GLU A 217 -2.93 14.10 15.43
N TYR A 218 -1.87 13.28 15.41
CA TYR A 218 -0.62 13.57 14.75
C TYR A 218 -0.69 13.27 13.25
N ARG A 219 -1.01 12.03 12.86
CA ARG A 219 -0.99 11.59 11.45
C ARG A 219 -1.92 12.37 10.55
N LYS A 220 -3.11 12.73 11.04
CA LYS A 220 -4.11 13.45 10.24
C LYS A 220 -3.58 14.78 9.69
N LYS A 221 -2.61 15.41 10.39
CA LYS A 221 -1.96 16.63 9.92
C LYS A 221 -1.13 16.36 8.66
N GLY A 222 -0.24 15.36 8.70
CA GLY A 222 0.55 14.95 7.55
C GLY A 222 -0.31 14.40 6.41
N ILE A 223 -1.38 13.65 6.71
CA ILE A 223 -2.32 13.16 5.69
C ILE A 223 -2.96 14.34 4.95
N MET A 224 -3.48 15.33 5.69
CA MET A 224 -4.09 16.51 5.07
C MET A 224 -3.05 17.36 4.33
N GLU A 225 -1.83 17.48 4.85
CA GLU A 225 -0.72 18.16 4.18
C GLU A 225 -0.40 17.49 2.83
N GLU A 226 -0.26 16.17 2.77
CA GLU A 226 -0.04 15.42 1.52
C GLU A 226 -1.18 15.66 0.51
N ILE A 227 -2.44 15.57 0.95
CA ILE A 227 -3.61 15.80 0.10
C ILE A 227 -3.63 17.24 -0.44
N VAL A 228 -3.32 18.22 0.41
CA VAL A 228 -3.30 19.64 0.06
C VAL A 228 -2.15 19.96 -0.89
N ASN A 229 -0.96 19.40 -0.66
CA ASN A 229 0.23 19.59 -1.47
C ASN A 229 0.08 18.98 -2.87
N CYS A 230 -0.58 17.83 -2.98
CA CYS A 230 -0.89 17.21 -4.27
C CYS A 230 -1.89 18.03 -5.11
N ASP A 231 -2.80 18.77 -4.45
CA ASP A 231 -3.81 19.66 -5.08
C ASP A 231 -4.56 19.02 -6.28
N ALA A 232 -4.83 17.73 -6.19
CA ALA A 232 -5.37 16.97 -7.31
C ALA A 232 -6.81 17.38 -7.65
N ASP A 233 -7.18 17.44 -8.92
CA ASP A 233 -8.54 17.81 -9.31
C ASP A 233 -9.60 16.79 -8.89
N ILE A 234 -9.20 15.51 -8.86
CA ILE A 234 -9.98 14.37 -8.37
C ILE A 234 -9.13 13.62 -7.34
N ILE A 235 -9.70 13.30 -6.18
CA ILE A 235 -9.00 12.58 -5.09
C ILE A 235 -9.82 11.33 -4.73
N SER A 236 -9.20 10.16 -4.84
CA SER A 236 -9.76 8.88 -4.38
C SER A 236 -9.01 8.41 -3.13
N LEU A 237 -9.71 8.33 -2.00
CA LEU A 237 -9.14 7.86 -0.74
C LEU A 237 -9.70 6.51 -0.32
N GLN A 238 -8.84 5.66 0.24
CA GLN A 238 -9.21 4.42 0.93
C GLN A 238 -8.90 4.56 2.41
N GLU A 239 -9.51 3.69 3.23
CA GLU A 239 -9.40 3.72 4.71
C GLU A 239 -9.85 5.03 5.37
N VAL A 240 -10.84 5.68 4.78
CA VAL A 240 -11.45 6.87 5.38
C VAL A 240 -12.46 6.44 6.44
N GLU A 241 -12.18 6.71 7.72
CA GLU A 241 -13.15 6.48 8.80
C GLU A 241 -14.39 7.37 8.65
N THR A 242 -15.56 6.81 8.96
CA THR A 242 -16.86 7.48 8.79
C THR A 242 -16.92 8.85 9.48
N GLU A 243 -16.55 8.94 10.75
CA GLU A 243 -16.59 10.22 11.48
C GLU A 243 -15.57 11.22 10.91
N GLN A 244 -14.39 10.74 10.50
CA GLN A 244 -13.34 11.59 9.95
C GLN A 244 -13.70 12.14 8.57
N TYR A 245 -14.45 11.40 7.75
CA TYR A 245 -15.00 11.95 6.50
C TYR A 245 -15.81 13.22 6.75
N PHE A 246 -16.74 13.17 7.72
CA PHE A 246 -17.66 14.28 7.99
C PHE A 246 -17.06 15.41 8.82
N THR A 247 -16.03 15.14 9.62
CA THR A 247 -15.46 16.13 10.56
C THR A 247 -14.10 16.69 10.15
N LEU A 248 -13.35 15.97 9.31
CA LEU A 248 -12.01 16.37 8.85
C LEU A 248 -11.97 16.54 7.33
N PHE A 249 -12.11 15.44 6.57
CA PHE A 249 -11.80 15.45 5.14
C PHE A 249 -12.76 16.33 4.34
N LEU A 250 -14.07 16.11 4.45
CA LEU A 250 -15.05 16.86 3.68
C LEU A 250 -15.07 18.35 4.05
N PRO A 251 -15.10 18.77 5.33
CA PRO A 251 -15.05 20.19 5.67
C PRO A 251 -13.78 20.89 5.16
N ALA A 252 -12.60 20.30 5.39
CA ALA A 252 -11.34 20.90 4.97
C ALA A 252 -11.20 20.99 3.45
N LEU A 253 -11.65 19.96 2.71
CA LEU A 253 -11.60 19.98 1.25
C LEU A 253 -12.67 20.88 0.64
N LYS A 254 -13.83 21.08 1.30
CA LYS A 254 -14.81 22.08 0.88
C LYS A 254 -14.25 23.49 0.86
N GLU A 255 -13.42 23.84 1.84
CA GLU A 255 -12.73 25.14 1.86
C GLU A 255 -11.78 25.32 0.67
N ARG A 256 -11.34 24.22 0.05
CA ARG A 256 -10.50 24.21 -1.16
C ARG A 256 -11.27 23.96 -2.45
N GLY A 257 -12.60 24.11 -2.44
CA GLY A 257 -13.44 24.05 -3.64
C GLY A 257 -13.87 22.64 -4.07
N TYR A 258 -13.70 21.64 -3.21
CA TYR A 258 -14.15 20.28 -3.48
C TYR A 258 -15.57 20.03 -2.98
N ASP A 259 -16.27 19.10 -3.63
CA ASP A 259 -17.34 18.33 -3.00
C ASP A 259 -16.93 16.86 -2.96
N GLY A 260 -17.67 16.02 -2.22
CA GLY A 260 -17.26 14.63 -1.98
C GLY A 260 -18.41 13.64 -1.90
N PHE A 261 -18.10 12.39 -2.27
CA PHE A 261 -18.93 11.23 -2.02
C PHE A 261 -18.17 10.19 -1.19
N PHE A 262 -18.81 9.65 -0.16
CA PHE A 262 -18.25 8.63 0.71
C PHE A 262 -19.26 7.53 0.99
N SER A 263 -18.75 6.31 1.12
CA SER A 263 -19.51 5.18 1.65
C SER A 263 -18.61 4.35 2.57
N PRO A 264 -19.08 3.99 3.79
CA PRO A 264 -18.37 3.04 4.65
C PRO A 264 -18.57 1.60 4.18
N LYS A 265 -17.69 0.69 4.61
CA LYS A 265 -17.87 -0.76 4.41
C LYS A 265 -19.19 -1.28 4.98
N SER A 266 -19.74 -2.34 4.37
CA SER A 266 -21.11 -2.82 4.63
C SER A 266 -21.42 -3.15 6.08
N ARG A 267 -20.41 -3.56 6.87
CA ARG A 267 -20.58 -3.85 8.31
C ARG A 267 -21.15 -2.68 9.13
N ALA A 268 -20.98 -1.44 8.67
CA ALA A 268 -21.55 -0.25 9.29
C ALA A 268 -23.08 -0.34 9.51
N LYS A 269 -23.79 -1.16 8.73
CA LYS A 269 -25.25 -1.32 8.81
C LYS A 269 -25.73 -2.13 10.02
N ILE A 270 -24.88 -2.98 10.60
CA ILE A 270 -25.26 -3.94 11.66
C ILE A 270 -24.59 -3.67 13.00
N MET A 271 -23.75 -2.63 13.08
CA MET A 271 -22.97 -2.29 14.26
C MET A 271 -23.66 -1.19 15.09
N SER A 272 -23.20 -1.02 16.33
CA SER A 272 -23.66 0.10 17.17
C SER A 272 -23.26 1.46 16.56
N GLU A 273 -23.95 2.52 16.97
CA GLU A 273 -23.66 3.87 16.49
C GLU A 273 -22.22 4.32 16.78
N GLN A 274 -21.68 3.95 17.94
CA GLN A 274 -20.31 4.28 18.33
C GLN A 274 -19.29 3.54 17.45
N GLU A 275 -19.49 2.26 17.18
CA GLU A 275 -18.55 1.50 16.34
C GLU A 275 -18.64 1.91 14.87
N ARG A 276 -19.83 2.30 14.40
CA ARG A 276 -20.08 2.77 13.03
C ARG A 276 -19.22 3.97 12.67
N LYS A 277 -18.94 4.86 13.63
CA LYS A 277 -18.05 6.03 13.45
C LYS A 277 -16.65 5.66 12.99
N HIS A 278 -16.16 4.51 13.44
CA HIS A 278 -14.82 3.98 13.16
C HIS A 278 -14.81 2.92 12.05
N VAL A 279 -15.94 2.75 11.34
CA VAL A 279 -15.94 1.93 10.12
C VAL A 279 -15.35 2.78 9.00
N ASP A 280 -14.28 2.27 8.41
CA ASP A 280 -13.62 2.85 7.26
C ASP A 280 -14.31 2.48 5.94
N GLY A 281 -14.04 3.26 4.89
CA GLY A 281 -14.54 3.05 3.54
C GLY A 281 -13.78 3.87 2.49
N CYS A 282 -14.44 4.10 1.36
CA CYS A 282 -13.86 4.82 0.23
C CYS A 282 -14.53 6.18 0.04
N ALA A 283 -13.73 7.19 -0.29
CA ALA A 283 -14.20 8.53 -0.64
C ALA A 283 -13.68 8.96 -2.02
N ILE A 284 -14.49 9.73 -2.76
CA ILE A 284 -14.07 10.44 -3.97
C ILE A 284 -14.40 11.92 -3.79
N PHE A 285 -13.40 12.79 -3.94
CA PHE A 285 -13.55 14.25 -3.97
C PHE A 285 -13.24 14.78 -5.37
N PHE A 286 -13.89 15.86 -5.76
CA PHE A 286 -13.68 16.51 -7.06
C PHE A 286 -13.84 18.02 -6.95
N LYS A 287 -12.99 18.79 -7.63
CA LYS A 287 -13.10 20.27 -7.68
C LYS A 287 -14.38 20.68 -8.42
N THR A 288 -15.25 21.40 -7.73
CA THR A 288 -16.58 21.80 -8.23
C THR A 288 -16.53 22.82 -9.36
N GLU A 289 -15.41 23.55 -9.50
CA GLU A 289 -15.14 24.47 -10.61
C GLU A 289 -14.78 23.74 -11.92
N LYS A 290 -14.49 22.44 -11.87
CA LYS A 290 -14.11 21.61 -13.03
C LYS A 290 -15.12 20.51 -13.33
N PHE A 291 -15.83 20.05 -12.31
CA PHE A 291 -16.72 18.89 -12.39
C PHE A 291 -18.04 19.13 -11.67
N THR A 292 -19.12 18.57 -12.23
CA THR A 292 -20.43 18.51 -11.56
C THR A 292 -20.87 17.07 -11.37
N LEU A 293 -21.28 16.69 -10.16
CA LEU A 293 -21.75 15.36 -9.85
C LEU A 293 -23.11 15.08 -10.52
N VAL A 294 -23.18 14.01 -11.31
CA VAL A 294 -24.41 13.55 -11.99
C VAL A 294 -25.02 12.35 -11.25
N GLN A 295 -24.19 11.39 -10.85
CA GLN A 295 -24.62 10.18 -10.14
C GLN A 295 -23.55 9.71 -9.14
N LYS A 296 -23.98 9.01 -8.10
CA LYS A 296 -23.12 8.38 -7.09
C LYS A 296 -23.64 6.98 -6.77
N HIS A 297 -22.73 6.02 -6.67
CA HIS A 297 -23.05 4.60 -6.50
C HIS A 297 -22.07 3.94 -5.52
N THR A 298 -22.60 3.03 -4.70
CA THR A 298 -21.80 2.13 -3.87
C THR A 298 -21.98 0.71 -4.39
N VAL A 299 -20.89 -0.01 -4.59
CA VAL A 299 -20.87 -1.42 -4.97
C VAL A 299 -20.46 -2.24 -3.74
N GLU A 300 -21.40 -3.03 -3.23
CA GLU A 300 -21.18 -3.91 -2.08
C GLU A 300 -20.86 -5.33 -2.57
N PHE A 301 -19.58 -5.73 -2.48
CA PHE A 301 -19.11 -6.97 -3.10
C PHE A 301 -19.76 -8.22 -2.49
N ASN A 302 -20.11 -8.21 -1.20
CA ASN A 302 -20.84 -9.30 -0.58
C ASN A 302 -22.25 -9.50 -1.15
N GLN A 303 -22.98 -8.42 -1.45
CA GLN A 303 -24.30 -8.49 -2.04
C GLN A 303 -24.23 -8.97 -3.48
N VAL A 304 -23.27 -8.47 -4.25
CA VAL A 304 -23.03 -8.92 -5.63
C VAL A 304 -22.62 -10.39 -5.65
N ALA A 305 -21.73 -10.82 -4.75
CA ALA A 305 -21.33 -12.21 -4.61
C ALA A 305 -22.50 -13.11 -4.23
N MET A 306 -23.34 -12.69 -3.29
CA MET A 306 -24.55 -13.43 -2.89
C MET A 306 -25.49 -13.63 -4.08
N ALA A 307 -25.78 -12.56 -4.83
CA ALA A 307 -26.67 -12.58 -6.00
C ALA A 307 -26.14 -13.44 -7.16
N ASN A 308 -24.84 -13.74 -7.19
CA ASN A 308 -24.17 -14.49 -8.24
C ASN A 308 -23.53 -15.79 -7.73
N SER A 309 -24.00 -16.30 -6.58
CA SER A 309 -23.42 -17.48 -5.91
C SER A 309 -24.00 -18.82 -6.35
N ASP A 310 -24.99 -18.82 -7.24
CA ASP A 310 -25.69 -20.03 -7.68
C ASP A 310 -24.70 -21.11 -8.14
N GLY A 311 -24.75 -22.27 -7.48
CA GLY A 311 -23.89 -23.41 -7.79
C GLY A 311 -22.44 -23.33 -7.28
N SER A 312 -22.04 -22.27 -6.55
CA SER A 312 -20.67 -22.11 -6.04
C SER A 312 -20.60 -21.88 -4.53
N GLU A 313 -20.30 -22.95 -3.79
CA GLU A 313 -20.01 -22.86 -2.34
C GLU A 313 -18.80 -21.95 -2.06
N ALA A 314 -17.82 -21.93 -2.96
CA ALA A 314 -16.63 -21.10 -2.80
C ALA A 314 -16.99 -19.60 -2.87
N MET A 315 -17.97 -19.21 -3.69
CA MET A 315 -18.49 -17.83 -3.75
C MET A 315 -19.13 -17.44 -2.41
N LEU A 316 -19.98 -18.31 -1.84
CA LEU A 316 -20.62 -18.08 -0.53
C LEU A 316 -19.61 -18.04 0.62
N ASN A 317 -18.70 -19.00 0.67
CA ASN A 317 -17.82 -19.19 1.84
C ASN A 317 -16.66 -18.20 1.86
N ARG A 318 -16.07 -17.91 0.69
CA ARG A 318 -14.84 -17.12 0.60
C ARG A 318 -15.07 -15.67 0.16
N VAL A 319 -15.97 -15.42 -0.80
CA VAL A 319 -16.19 -14.09 -1.40
C VAL A 319 -17.27 -13.31 -0.65
N MET A 320 -18.46 -13.89 -0.48
CA MET A 320 -19.61 -13.23 0.17
C MET A 320 -19.33 -12.82 1.62
N THR A 321 -18.48 -13.56 2.32
CA THR A 321 -18.09 -13.26 3.71
C THR A 321 -17.20 -12.02 3.87
N LYS A 322 -16.78 -11.37 2.78
CA LYS A 322 -15.93 -10.17 2.81
C LYS A 322 -16.76 -8.90 2.57
N ASP A 323 -16.62 -7.93 3.45
CA ASP A 323 -17.42 -6.69 3.47
C ASP A 323 -16.75 -5.50 2.75
N ASN A 324 -15.77 -5.79 1.89
CA ASN A 324 -15.11 -4.83 1.01
C ASN A 324 -16.14 -4.15 0.07
N ILE A 325 -15.83 -2.93 -0.34
CA ILE A 325 -16.70 -2.12 -1.19
C ILE A 325 -15.90 -1.36 -2.25
N GLY A 326 -16.61 -0.87 -3.26
CA GLY A 326 -16.17 0.23 -4.12
C GLY A 326 -17.23 1.32 -4.20
N VAL A 327 -16.82 2.53 -4.58
CA VAL A 327 -17.69 3.66 -4.86
C VAL A 327 -17.41 4.18 -6.26
N ALA A 328 -18.41 4.71 -6.94
CA ALA A 328 -18.25 5.33 -8.25
C ALA A 328 -19.10 6.60 -8.36
N VAL A 329 -18.56 7.60 -9.03
CA VAL A 329 -19.27 8.85 -9.36
C VAL A 329 -19.22 9.10 -10.85
N VAL A 330 -20.35 9.54 -11.41
CA VAL A 330 -20.41 10.05 -12.78
C VAL A 330 -20.36 11.57 -12.69
N LEU A 331 -19.36 12.15 -13.32
CA LEU A 331 -19.07 13.58 -13.33
C LEU A 331 -19.32 14.16 -14.72
N GLU A 332 -19.95 15.33 -14.79
CA GLU A 332 -19.96 16.19 -15.97
C GLU A 332 -18.68 17.03 -15.94
N VAL A 333 -17.86 16.90 -16.99
CA VAL A 333 -16.62 17.67 -17.18
C VAL A 333 -16.97 19.01 -17.81
N HIS A 334 -16.57 20.10 -17.16
CA HIS A 334 -16.86 21.46 -17.61
C HIS A 334 -16.18 21.78 -18.95
N LYS A 335 -16.89 22.46 -19.85
CA LYS A 335 -16.44 22.71 -21.23
C LYS A 335 -15.19 23.60 -21.26
N GLU A 336 -15.06 24.46 -20.26
CA GLU A 336 -13.98 25.41 -20.08
C GLU A 336 -12.61 24.72 -20.01
N LEU A 337 -12.56 23.44 -19.58
CA LEU A 337 -11.32 22.66 -19.54
C LEU A 337 -10.76 22.31 -20.92
N PHE A 338 -11.60 22.27 -21.97
CA PHE A 338 -11.21 21.86 -23.33
C PHE A 338 -10.63 23.01 -24.18
N GLY A 339 -10.50 24.22 -23.62
CA GLY A 339 -9.90 25.39 -24.26
C GLY A 339 -10.88 26.19 -25.15
N ALA A 340 -10.74 27.52 -25.14
CA ALA A 340 -11.66 28.47 -25.78
C ALA A 340 -11.41 28.72 -27.30
N GLY A 341 -10.45 28.02 -27.92
CA GLY A 341 -9.85 28.45 -29.20
C GLY A 341 -10.37 27.82 -30.49
N MET A 342 -10.99 26.64 -30.44
CA MET A 342 -11.52 25.99 -31.64
C MET A 342 -12.92 25.50 -31.35
N LYS A 343 -13.93 26.09 -32.00
CA LYS A 343 -15.29 25.56 -31.97
C LYS A 343 -15.25 24.13 -32.49
N PRO A 344 -15.51 23.10 -31.66
CA PRO A 344 -15.62 21.75 -32.17
C PRO A 344 -16.79 21.73 -33.14
N ILE A 345 -16.52 21.27 -34.36
CA ILE A 345 -17.46 21.37 -35.49
C ILE A 345 -18.76 20.59 -35.19
N HIS A 346 -18.76 19.64 -34.24
CA HIS A 346 -19.94 18.93 -33.73
C HIS A 346 -19.76 18.33 -32.31
N ALA A 347 -19.29 19.06 -31.30
CA ALA A 347 -19.18 18.47 -29.94
C ALA A 347 -20.56 18.31 -29.28
N ALA A 348 -20.79 17.14 -28.68
CA ALA A 348 -21.86 16.92 -27.74
C ALA A 348 -21.83 18.01 -26.64
N ASP A 349 -22.98 18.56 -26.28
CA ASP A 349 -23.09 19.67 -25.34
C ASP A 349 -22.62 19.34 -23.91
N LYS A 350 -22.27 18.09 -23.61
CA LYS A 350 -21.78 17.64 -22.30
C LYS A 350 -20.75 16.53 -22.47
N GLN A 351 -19.70 16.50 -21.66
CA GLN A 351 -18.76 15.39 -21.57
C GLN A 351 -18.90 14.74 -20.19
N LEU A 352 -19.05 13.41 -20.16
CA LEU A 352 -19.09 12.66 -18.90
C LEU A 352 -17.75 11.99 -18.63
N LEU A 353 -17.47 11.75 -17.35
CA LEU A 353 -16.34 10.97 -16.85
C LEU A 353 -16.87 10.13 -15.68
N ILE A 354 -16.56 8.83 -15.65
CA ILE A 354 -16.78 8.03 -14.45
C ILE A 354 -15.46 7.85 -13.69
N VAL A 355 -15.51 8.13 -12.39
CA VAL A 355 -14.42 7.90 -11.46
C VAL A 355 -14.87 6.80 -10.50
N ALA A 356 -14.10 5.72 -10.44
CA ALA A 356 -14.33 4.59 -9.57
C ALA A 356 -13.20 4.48 -8.54
N ASN A 357 -13.54 4.13 -7.30
CA ASN A 357 -12.60 3.95 -6.20
C ASN A 357 -12.96 2.68 -5.40
N ALA A 358 -12.03 1.73 -5.23
CA ALA A 358 -12.26 0.52 -4.43
C ALA A 358 -11.11 0.18 -3.48
N HIS A 359 -11.44 -0.62 -2.46
CA HIS A 359 -10.46 -1.22 -1.55
C HIS A 359 -10.77 -2.72 -1.40
N MET A 360 -9.95 -3.55 -2.06
CA MET A 360 -10.11 -5.00 -2.16
C MET A 360 -9.68 -5.71 -0.88
N HIS A 361 -10.01 -7.01 -0.77
CA HIS A 361 -9.58 -7.81 0.37
C HIS A 361 -8.05 -7.89 0.45
N TRP A 362 -7.48 -7.87 1.67
CA TRP A 362 -6.04 -7.73 1.87
C TRP A 362 -5.27 -9.06 1.89
N ASP A 363 -5.88 -10.13 2.41
CA ASP A 363 -5.19 -11.38 2.74
C ASP A 363 -4.46 -11.99 1.50
N PRO A 364 -3.13 -12.18 1.54
CA PRO A 364 -2.36 -12.78 0.45
C PRO A 364 -2.87 -14.16 0.02
N GLU A 365 -3.50 -14.91 0.92
CA GLU A 365 -4.05 -16.24 0.64
C GLU A 365 -5.41 -16.23 -0.06
N TYR A 366 -5.90 -15.06 -0.47
CA TYR A 366 -7.21 -14.89 -1.07
C TYR A 366 -7.14 -14.17 -2.43
N SER A 367 -6.17 -14.56 -3.26
CA SER A 367 -6.03 -14.12 -4.66
C SER A 367 -7.33 -14.25 -5.46
N ASP A 368 -8.08 -15.33 -5.23
CA ASP A 368 -9.37 -15.63 -5.84
C ASP A 368 -10.42 -14.58 -5.48
N VAL A 369 -10.50 -14.19 -4.21
CA VAL A 369 -11.43 -13.15 -3.74
C VAL A 369 -11.06 -11.80 -4.34
N LYS A 370 -9.77 -11.44 -4.36
CA LYS A 370 -9.31 -10.16 -4.94
C LYS A 370 -9.69 -10.05 -6.42
N LEU A 371 -9.48 -11.14 -7.17
CA LEU A 371 -9.82 -11.24 -8.59
C LEU A 371 -11.33 -11.15 -8.83
N ILE A 372 -12.13 -11.91 -8.08
CA ILE A 372 -13.59 -11.90 -8.20
C ILE A 372 -14.17 -10.53 -7.80
N GLN A 373 -13.67 -9.91 -6.72
CA GLN A 373 -14.08 -8.55 -6.34
C GLN A 373 -13.79 -7.53 -7.44
N THR A 374 -12.64 -7.64 -8.10
CA THR A 374 -12.29 -6.77 -9.23
C THR A 374 -13.25 -6.98 -10.40
N MET A 375 -13.58 -8.23 -10.76
CA MET A 375 -14.55 -8.54 -11.81
C MET A 375 -15.95 -8.02 -11.50
N MET A 376 -16.42 -8.24 -10.27
CA MET A 376 -17.69 -7.69 -9.79
C MET A 376 -17.72 -6.17 -9.89
N PHE A 377 -16.64 -5.51 -9.47
CA PHE A 377 -16.57 -4.06 -9.51
C PHE A 377 -16.60 -3.51 -10.93
N VAL A 378 -15.80 -4.07 -11.84
CA VAL A 378 -15.75 -3.65 -13.25
C VAL A 378 -17.08 -3.92 -13.96
N SER A 379 -17.72 -5.05 -13.69
CA SER A 379 -19.06 -5.38 -14.23
C SER A 379 -20.12 -4.38 -13.74
N GLU A 380 -20.14 -4.07 -12.44
CA GLU A 380 -21.10 -3.10 -11.89
C GLU A 380 -20.83 -1.66 -12.37
N VAL A 381 -19.56 -1.27 -12.53
CA VAL A 381 -19.19 -0.01 -13.16
C VAL A 381 -19.74 0.05 -14.58
N LYS A 382 -19.64 -1.03 -15.36
CA LYS A 382 -20.24 -1.09 -16.71
C LYS A 382 -21.76 -0.88 -16.65
N ASN A 383 -22.46 -1.55 -15.73
CA ASN A 383 -23.90 -1.37 -15.53
C ASN A 383 -24.27 0.09 -15.19
N ILE A 384 -23.40 0.80 -14.47
CA ILE A 384 -23.57 2.24 -14.19
C ILE A 384 -23.42 3.07 -15.48
N LEU A 385 -22.44 2.78 -16.34
CA LEU A 385 -22.26 3.49 -17.63
C LEU A 385 -23.47 3.30 -18.56
N GLU A 386 -24.02 2.09 -18.63
CA GLU A 386 -25.20 1.79 -19.46
C GLU A 386 -26.42 2.60 -19.02
N LYS A 387 -26.66 2.67 -17.70
CA LYS A 387 -27.72 3.48 -17.10
C LYS A 387 -27.49 4.98 -17.27
N ALA A 388 -26.25 5.44 -17.19
CA ALA A 388 -25.89 6.84 -17.41
C ALA A 388 -26.14 7.27 -18.86
N SER A 389 -25.80 6.41 -19.82
CA SER A 389 -25.94 6.69 -21.26
C SER A 389 -27.38 6.64 -21.74
N SER A 390 -28.21 5.79 -21.12
CA SER A 390 -29.63 5.62 -21.48
C SER A 390 -30.55 6.73 -20.91
N ARG A 391 -30.01 7.70 -20.19
CA ARG A 391 -30.80 8.76 -19.54
C ARG A 391 -31.27 9.82 -20.55
N PRO A 392 -32.53 10.28 -20.50
CA PRO A 392 -32.97 11.44 -21.28
C PRO A 392 -32.08 12.66 -21.00
N GLY A 393 -31.43 13.21 -22.03
CA GLY A 393 -30.47 14.30 -21.90
C GLY A 393 -29.00 13.87 -21.69
N SER A 394 -28.69 12.57 -21.77
CA SER A 394 -27.31 12.08 -21.86
C SER A 394 -26.63 12.61 -23.14
N PRO A 395 -25.35 13.01 -23.10
CA PRO A 395 -24.62 13.45 -24.28
C PRO A 395 -24.32 12.34 -25.29
N THR A 396 -24.45 11.08 -24.88
CA THR A 396 -24.12 9.91 -25.70
C THR A 396 -25.09 8.76 -25.44
N ALA A 397 -25.44 8.05 -26.51
CA ALA A 397 -26.20 6.81 -26.46
C ALA A 397 -25.30 5.56 -26.37
N ASP A 398 -23.97 5.72 -26.57
CA ASP A 398 -23.00 4.62 -26.48
C ASP A 398 -22.28 4.63 -25.11
N PRO A 399 -22.51 3.65 -24.24
CA PRO A 399 -21.82 3.52 -22.96
C PRO A 399 -20.30 3.46 -23.08
N ASN A 400 -19.76 2.93 -24.18
CA ASN A 400 -18.32 2.81 -24.37
C ASN A 400 -17.62 4.16 -24.63
N SER A 401 -18.39 5.24 -24.82
CA SER A 401 -17.88 6.59 -25.05
C SER A 401 -17.68 7.39 -23.75
N ILE A 402 -18.09 6.87 -22.59
CA ILE A 402 -17.82 7.51 -21.29
C ILE A 402 -16.48 6.97 -20.77
N PRO A 403 -15.42 7.80 -20.66
CA PRO A 403 -14.13 7.39 -20.13
C PRO A 403 -14.20 6.98 -18.65
N LEU A 404 -13.37 6.01 -18.27
CA LEU A 404 -13.19 5.53 -16.89
C LEU A 404 -11.82 5.91 -16.36
N VAL A 405 -11.81 6.43 -15.13
CA VAL A 405 -10.65 6.46 -14.23
C VAL A 405 -10.96 5.57 -13.03
N LEU A 406 -10.17 4.51 -12.84
CA LEU A 406 -10.31 3.53 -11.77
C LEU A 406 -9.12 3.65 -10.81
N CYS A 407 -9.37 4.18 -9.63
CA CYS A 407 -8.43 4.20 -8.51
C CYS A 407 -8.72 3.01 -7.59
N ALA A 408 -7.70 2.31 -7.09
CA ALA A 408 -7.94 1.29 -6.07
C ALA A 408 -6.68 0.93 -5.29
N ASP A 409 -6.88 0.61 -4.02
CA ASP A 409 -6.02 -0.32 -3.30
C ASP A 409 -6.50 -1.74 -3.63
N LEU A 410 -5.79 -2.39 -4.56
CA LEU A 410 -6.13 -3.71 -5.06
C LEU A 410 -5.59 -4.83 -4.17
N ASN A 411 -4.69 -4.53 -3.23
CA ASN A 411 -3.92 -5.52 -2.47
C ASN A 411 -3.30 -6.61 -3.36
N SER A 412 -2.92 -6.24 -4.60
CA SER A 412 -2.51 -7.17 -5.65
C SER A 412 -1.28 -6.64 -6.39
N LEU A 413 -0.24 -7.46 -6.50
CA LEU A 413 1.02 -7.12 -7.18
C LEU A 413 0.83 -7.04 -8.71
N PRO A 414 1.76 -6.38 -9.44
CA PRO A 414 1.63 -6.19 -10.90
C PRO A 414 1.55 -7.49 -11.71
N ASP A 415 2.05 -8.60 -11.18
CA ASP A 415 2.06 -9.93 -11.81
C ASP A 415 0.84 -10.81 -11.44
N SER A 416 -0.14 -10.25 -10.73
CA SER A 416 -1.38 -10.92 -10.34
C SER A 416 -2.41 -11.01 -11.47
N GLY A 417 -3.35 -11.95 -11.35
CA GLY A 417 -4.49 -12.07 -12.25
C GLY A 417 -5.43 -10.86 -12.22
N VAL A 418 -5.44 -10.10 -11.11
CA VAL A 418 -6.18 -8.83 -10.99
C VAL A 418 -5.66 -7.79 -11.97
N VAL A 419 -4.34 -7.58 -11.99
CA VAL A 419 -3.70 -6.59 -12.86
C VAL A 419 -3.71 -7.08 -14.31
N GLU A 420 -3.53 -8.38 -14.54
CA GLU A 420 -3.72 -8.99 -15.87
C GLU A 420 -5.13 -8.71 -16.41
N TYR A 421 -6.17 -9.01 -15.62
CA TYR A 421 -7.57 -8.81 -15.99
C TYR A 421 -7.81 -7.35 -16.43
N LEU A 422 -7.43 -6.38 -15.58
CA LEU A 422 -7.64 -4.95 -15.84
C LEU A 422 -6.87 -4.45 -17.07
N SER A 423 -5.61 -4.88 -17.23
CA SER A 423 -4.71 -4.37 -18.28
C SER A 423 -5.01 -4.98 -19.66
N ASN A 424 -5.39 -6.26 -19.68
CA ASN A 424 -5.56 -7.03 -20.91
C ASN A 424 -7.02 -7.09 -21.38
N GLY A 425 -7.96 -6.48 -20.65
CA GLY A 425 -9.38 -6.52 -20.99
C GLY A 425 -10.05 -7.86 -20.64
N GLY A 426 -9.42 -8.67 -19.80
CA GLY A 426 -9.92 -9.98 -19.42
C GLY A 426 -8.84 -10.96 -18.98
N VAL A 427 -9.28 -12.07 -18.38
CA VAL A 427 -8.43 -13.15 -17.88
C VAL A 427 -9.07 -14.50 -18.21
N ALA A 428 -8.27 -15.56 -18.27
CA ALA A 428 -8.79 -16.92 -18.41
C ALA A 428 -9.55 -17.36 -17.15
N ASP A 429 -10.64 -18.11 -17.32
CA ASP A 429 -11.47 -18.63 -16.23
C ASP A 429 -10.77 -19.70 -15.37
N ASN A 430 -9.67 -20.26 -15.87
CA ASN A 430 -8.79 -21.23 -15.24
C ASN A 430 -7.49 -20.61 -14.71
N HIS A 431 -7.42 -19.29 -14.57
CA HIS A 431 -6.24 -18.61 -14.05
C HIS A 431 -5.88 -19.11 -12.64
N LYS A 432 -4.58 -19.31 -12.37
CA LYS A 432 -4.04 -19.88 -11.12
C LYS A 432 -4.56 -19.18 -9.85
N ASP A 433 -4.83 -17.88 -9.94
CA ASP A 433 -5.32 -17.08 -8.81
C ASP A 433 -6.72 -17.50 -8.33
N PHE A 434 -7.48 -18.27 -9.12
CA PHE A 434 -8.74 -18.90 -8.70
C PHE A 434 -8.55 -20.16 -7.84
N LYS A 435 -7.31 -20.61 -7.63
CA LYS A 435 -6.93 -21.70 -6.69
C LYS A 435 -7.57 -23.08 -6.94
N GLU A 436 -7.81 -23.47 -8.19
CA GLU A 436 -8.48 -24.75 -8.56
C GLU A 436 -9.88 -24.93 -7.92
N LEU A 437 -10.53 -23.82 -7.55
CA LEU A 437 -11.84 -23.83 -6.92
C LEU A 437 -12.95 -23.82 -7.98
N ARG A 438 -14.10 -24.45 -7.66
CA ARG A 438 -15.29 -24.50 -8.53
C ARG A 438 -16.04 -23.16 -8.56
N TYR A 439 -15.41 -22.15 -9.15
CA TYR A 439 -16.06 -20.87 -9.47
C TYR A 439 -16.60 -20.82 -10.89
N ASN A 440 -16.04 -21.63 -11.79
CA ASN A 440 -16.01 -21.35 -13.24
C ASN A 440 -17.36 -20.90 -13.84
N GLU A 441 -18.44 -21.64 -13.62
CA GLU A 441 -19.74 -21.32 -14.24
C GLU A 441 -20.34 -19.98 -13.77
N CYS A 442 -20.17 -19.63 -12.48
CA CYS A 442 -20.74 -18.38 -11.94
C CYS A 442 -19.90 -17.15 -12.27
N LEU A 443 -18.61 -17.30 -12.59
CA LEU A 443 -17.73 -16.18 -12.98
C LEU A 443 -18.17 -15.52 -14.29
N MET A 444 -18.76 -16.29 -15.19
CA MET A 444 -19.24 -15.77 -16.48
C MET A 444 -20.37 -14.74 -16.33
N ASN A 445 -21.03 -14.68 -15.17
CA ASN A 445 -21.99 -13.62 -14.87
C ASN A 445 -21.34 -12.22 -14.81
N PHE A 446 -20.02 -12.15 -14.59
CA PHE A 446 -19.26 -10.90 -14.57
C PHE A 446 -18.58 -10.57 -15.91
N SER A 447 -18.72 -11.43 -16.92
CA SER A 447 -18.20 -11.15 -18.26
C SER A 447 -19.09 -10.14 -18.97
N CYS A 448 -18.50 -9.01 -19.37
CA CYS A 448 -19.24 -7.88 -19.91
C CYS A 448 -19.80 -8.13 -21.32
N ASN A 449 -19.22 -9.04 -22.11
CA ASN A 449 -19.57 -9.22 -23.53
C ASN A 449 -20.71 -10.23 -23.80
N GLY A 450 -21.44 -10.64 -22.77
CA GLY A 450 -22.66 -11.45 -22.88
C GLY A 450 -22.42 -12.95 -23.13
N LYS A 451 -23.42 -13.78 -22.80
CA LYS A 451 -23.38 -15.26 -22.90
C LYS A 451 -23.40 -15.80 -24.34
N ASN A 452 -23.61 -14.95 -25.36
CA ASN A 452 -23.82 -15.34 -26.76
C ASN A 452 -22.60 -15.07 -27.67
N GLY A 453 -21.55 -14.46 -27.16
CA GLY A 453 -20.24 -14.44 -27.83
C GLY A 453 -19.49 -15.70 -27.43
N SER A 454 -18.81 -16.35 -28.37
CA SER A 454 -17.91 -17.49 -28.13
C SER A 454 -16.70 -17.07 -27.28
N SER A 455 -16.90 -16.70 -26.01
CA SER A 455 -15.81 -16.48 -25.06
C SER A 455 -15.41 -17.85 -24.51
N GLU A 456 -14.62 -18.58 -25.31
CA GLU A 456 -13.92 -19.80 -24.93
C GLU A 456 -13.07 -19.57 -23.67
N GLY A 457 -13.63 -19.87 -22.49
CA GLY A 457 -12.91 -19.90 -21.21
C GLY A 457 -12.27 -18.57 -20.77
N ARG A 458 -12.82 -17.41 -21.16
CA ARG A 458 -12.29 -16.09 -20.77
C ARG A 458 -13.37 -15.15 -20.25
N ILE A 459 -13.07 -14.49 -19.14
CA ILE A 459 -13.91 -13.45 -18.52
C ILE A 459 -13.38 -12.09 -18.99
N THR A 460 -14.21 -11.27 -19.64
CA THR A 460 -13.74 -10.08 -20.38
C THR A 460 -14.45 -8.79 -19.99
N HIS A 461 -13.81 -7.65 -20.24
CA HIS A 461 -14.38 -6.30 -20.12
C HIS A 461 -13.95 -5.38 -21.26
N GLY A 462 -14.80 -4.39 -21.61
CA GLY A 462 -14.60 -3.52 -22.77
C GLY A 462 -13.78 -2.24 -22.52
N PHE A 463 -13.38 -1.96 -21.27
CA PHE A 463 -12.84 -0.65 -20.87
C PHE A 463 -11.47 -0.26 -21.44
N GLN A 464 -10.68 -1.21 -21.96
CA GLN A 464 -9.34 -0.97 -22.49
C GLN A 464 -8.48 -0.10 -21.57
N LEU A 465 -8.22 -0.60 -20.36
CA LEU A 465 -7.53 0.17 -19.33
C LEU A 465 -6.02 0.09 -19.49
N LYS A 466 -5.35 1.09 -18.91
CA LYS A 466 -3.89 1.15 -18.77
C LYS A 466 -3.56 1.75 -17.41
N SER A 467 -2.54 1.23 -16.72
CA SER A 467 -2.07 1.84 -15.48
C SER A 467 -1.32 3.14 -15.78
N ALA A 468 -1.51 4.18 -14.98
CA ALA A 468 -0.75 5.41 -15.10
C ALA A 468 0.73 5.23 -14.70
N TYR A 469 1.03 4.26 -13.84
CA TYR A 469 2.36 3.95 -13.32
C TYR A 469 2.89 2.63 -13.89
N GLU A 470 3.13 2.58 -15.20
CA GLU A 470 3.76 1.42 -15.84
C GLU A 470 5.27 1.39 -15.64
N ASN A 471 5.90 0.27 -16.00
CA ASN A 471 7.36 0.09 -16.03
C ASN A 471 8.05 0.40 -14.69
N ASN A 472 7.37 0.12 -13.58
CA ASN A 472 7.89 0.30 -12.22
C ASN A 472 8.39 1.72 -11.93
N LEU A 473 7.69 2.75 -12.46
CA LEU A 473 7.96 4.17 -12.15
C LEU A 473 7.99 4.43 -10.63
N MET A 474 7.19 3.68 -9.87
CA MET A 474 7.34 3.55 -8.43
C MET A 474 7.68 2.09 -8.09
N PRO A 475 8.71 1.83 -7.26
CA PRO A 475 9.08 0.47 -6.87
C PRO A 475 8.08 -0.17 -5.88
N TYR A 476 7.33 0.65 -5.16
CA TYR A 476 6.34 0.25 -4.17
C TYR A 476 5.34 1.37 -3.96
N THR A 477 4.12 1.01 -3.56
CA THR A 477 3.07 1.93 -3.15
C THR A 477 2.72 1.71 -1.68
N ASN A 478 2.75 0.46 -1.19
CA ASN A 478 2.79 0.15 0.24
C ASN A 478 4.22 -0.18 0.67
N TYR A 479 4.67 0.42 1.77
CA TYR A 479 6.03 0.31 2.30
C TYR A 479 5.99 0.07 3.81
N THR A 480 5.87 -1.19 4.21
CA THR A 480 5.99 -1.63 5.60
C THR A 480 7.31 -2.38 5.81
N PHE A 481 7.64 -2.71 7.06
CA PHE A 481 8.80 -3.54 7.33
C PHE A 481 8.72 -4.90 6.62
N ASP A 482 7.61 -5.62 6.81
CA ASP A 482 7.42 -7.00 6.31
C ASP A 482 7.05 -7.07 4.82
N PHE A 483 6.42 -6.04 4.26
CA PHE A 483 5.96 -6.03 2.88
C PHE A 483 6.24 -4.70 2.18
N LYS A 484 6.77 -4.77 0.95
CA LYS A 484 7.01 -3.62 0.07
C LYS A 484 6.59 -4.02 -1.34
N GLY A 485 5.64 -3.30 -1.93
CA GLY A 485 5.15 -3.65 -3.26
C GLY A 485 4.15 -2.63 -3.82
N VAL A 486 3.94 -2.72 -5.13
CA VAL A 486 2.91 -1.93 -5.83
C VAL A 486 1.58 -2.66 -5.69
N ILE A 487 0.67 -2.10 -4.92
CA ILE A 487 -0.69 -2.62 -4.72
C ILE A 487 -1.78 -1.57 -4.94
N ASP A 488 -1.39 -0.30 -5.13
CA ASP A 488 -2.27 0.82 -5.42
C ASP A 488 -2.13 1.23 -6.88
N TYR A 489 -3.25 1.53 -7.54
CA TYR A 489 -3.28 1.79 -8.97
C TYR A 489 -4.22 2.92 -9.33
N ILE A 490 -3.83 3.67 -10.37
CA ILE A 490 -4.72 4.54 -11.14
C ILE A 490 -4.76 3.99 -12.57
N PHE A 491 -5.85 3.30 -12.90
CA PHE A 491 -6.15 2.85 -14.26
C PHE A 491 -6.99 3.90 -14.99
N TYR A 492 -6.77 4.04 -16.29
CA TYR A 492 -7.54 4.96 -17.14
C TYR A 492 -7.89 4.31 -18.49
N SER A 493 -9.00 4.73 -19.10
CA SER A 493 -9.37 4.32 -20.46
C SER A 493 -8.39 4.86 -21.50
N LYS A 494 -7.50 3.98 -22.02
CA LYS A 494 -6.39 4.36 -22.91
C LYS A 494 -6.83 4.85 -24.29
N THR A 495 -8.06 4.57 -24.68
CA THR A 495 -8.67 5.06 -25.92
C THR A 495 -9.12 6.51 -25.84
N HIS A 496 -9.29 7.05 -24.64
CA HIS A 496 -9.82 8.40 -24.40
C HIS A 496 -8.79 9.34 -23.77
N MET A 497 -7.81 8.80 -23.04
CA MET A 497 -6.89 9.61 -22.25
C MET A 497 -5.42 9.29 -22.53
N ASN A 498 -4.57 10.29 -22.43
CA ASN A 498 -3.11 10.15 -22.31
C ASN A 498 -2.66 10.46 -20.88
N VAL A 499 -1.48 9.97 -20.50
CA VAL A 499 -0.80 10.39 -19.26
C VAL A 499 0.26 11.41 -19.65
N LEU A 500 0.16 12.62 -19.10
CA LEU A 500 1.14 13.69 -19.31
C LEU A 500 2.32 13.56 -18.35
N GLY A 501 2.05 13.17 -17.11
CA GLY A 501 3.08 12.95 -16.11
C GLY A 501 2.53 12.35 -14.82
N VAL A 502 3.44 11.95 -13.96
CA VAL A 502 3.14 11.33 -12.66
C VAL A 502 4.06 11.87 -11.58
N LEU A 503 3.61 11.79 -10.32
CA LEU A 503 4.45 12.06 -9.16
C LEU A 503 5.32 10.83 -8.85
N GLY A 504 6.64 10.96 -9.04
CA GLY A 504 7.62 9.91 -8.79
C GLY A 504 7.71 9.48 -7.32
N PRO A 505 8.54 8.46 -7.01
CA PRO A 505 8.68 7.95 -5.65
C PRO A 505 9.37 8.99 -4.75
N LEU A 506 9.17 8.85 -3.44
CA LEU A 506 10.06 9.48 -2.47
C LEU A 506 11.49 8.99 -2.71
N ASP A 507 12.49 9.87 -2.52
CA ASP A 507 13.88 9.53 -2.76
C ASP A 507 14.31 8.31 -1.92
N PRO A 508 14.67 7.17 -2.56
CA PRO A 508 15.09 5.98 -1.83
C PRO A 508 16.40 6.19 -1.08
N GLN A 509 17.26 7.12 -1.49
CA GLN A 509 18.49 7.43 -0.76
C GLN A 509 18.16 8.10 0.58
N TRP A 510 17.20 9.03 0.59
CA TRP A 510 16.75 9.67 1.82
C TRP A 510 16.19 8.66 2.84
N LEU A 511 15.42 7.67 2.37
CA LEU A 511 14.94 6.58 3.23
C LEU A 511 16.10 5.76 3.84
N VAL A 512 17.13 5.47 3.05
CA VAL A 512 18.33 4.73 3.51
C VAL A 512 19.14 5.56 4.51
N GLU A 513 19.40 6.83 4.20
CA GLU A 513 20.14 7.77 5.07
C GLU A 513 19.46 7.95 6.43
N ASN A 514 18.13 7.96 6.43
CA ASN A 514 17.32 8.08 7.64
C ASN A 514 17.00 6.73 8.32
N ASN A 515 17.52 5.62 7.81
CA ASN A 515 17.25 4.25 8.32
C ASN A 515 15.75 3.93 8.41
N ILE A 516 14.95 4.41 7.46
CA ILE A 516 13.51 4.16 7.40
C ILE A 516 13.28 2.85 6.66
N THR A 517 12.92 1.80 7.40
CA THR A 517 12.71 0.45 6.86
C THR A 517 11.24 0.08 6.65
N GLY A 518 10.32 0.94 7.11
CA GLY A 518 8.87 0.79 6.99
C GLY A 518 8.15 2.08 7.39
N CYS A 519 6.91 2.23 6.93
CA CYS A 519 6.01 3.34 7.22
C CYS A 519 4.71 2.82 7.89
N PRO A 520 3.97 3.63 8.68
CA PRO A 520 4.19 5.06 8.91
C PRO A 520 5.48 5.36 9.68
N HIS A 521 5.91 6.60 9.56
CA HIS A 521 7.08 7.19 10.21
C HIS A 521 6.69 8.58 10.72
N PRO A 522 7.37 9.18 11.73
CA PRO A 522 7.15 10.57 12.13
C PRO A 522 6.97 11.59 11.00
N HIS A 523 7.61 11.37 9.85
CA HIS A 523 7.54 12.24 8.67
C HIS A 523 6.66 11.68 7.53
N ILE A 524 6.19 10.43 7.63
CA ILE A 524 5.39 9.75 6.59
C ILE A 524 4.14 9.17 7.25
N PRO A 525 2.96 9.77 7.06
CA PRO A 525 1.80 9.55 7.94
C PRO A 525 0.92 8.34 7.57
N SER A 526 1.23 7.64 6.48
CA SER A 526 0.59 6.40 6.02
C SER A 526 1.65 5.36 5.70
N ASP A 527 1.30 4.08 5.71
CA ASP A 527 2.13 3.01 5.15
C ASP A 527 2.05 2.92 3.62
N HIS A 528 1.13 3.66 3.00
CA HIS A 528 1.07 3.85 1.55
C HIS A 528 1.67 5.20 1.15
N PHE A 529 2.23 5.27 -0.06
CA PHE A 529 2.57 6.52 -0.74
C PHE A 529 1.44 6.89 -1.70
N SER A 530 1.11 8.18 -1.78
CA SER A 530 0.07 8.65 -2.71
C SER A 530 0.50 8.45 -4.17
N LEU A 531 -0.44 8.09 -5.02
CA LEU A 531 -0.28 8.18 -6.47
C LEU A 531 -0.91 9.49 -6.92
N LEU A 532 -0.22 10.22 -7.79
CA LEU A 532 -0.74 11.41 -8.45
C LEU A 532 -0.38 11.36 -9.94
N THR A 533 -1.37 11.51 -10.82
CA THR A 533 -1.16 11.51 -12.28
C THR A 533 -1.90 12.67 -12.92
N GLN A 534 -1.32 13.23 -13.98
CA GLN A 534 -1.99 14.18 -14.85
C GLN A 534 -2.46 13.47 -16.11
N LEU A 535 -3.77 13.48 -16.33
CA LEU A 535 -4.41 12.90 -17.49
C LEU A 535 -4.80 14.00 -18.49
N GLU A 536 -4.81 13.63 -19.76
CA GLU A 536 -5.29 14.44 -20.87
C GLU A 536 -6.43 13.69 -21.55
N LEU A 537 -7.66 14.18 -21.39
CA LEU A 537 -8.88 13.62 -21.95
C LEU A 537 -9.18 14.23 -23.31
N HIS A 538 -9.32 13.36 -24.31
CA HIS A 538 -9.75 13.72 -25.66
C HIS A 538 -11.23 13.37 -25.82
N PRO A 539 -12.08 14.31 -26.29
CA PRO A 539 -13.47 14.00 -26.56
C PRO A 539 -13.56 13.00 -27.72
N PRO A 540 -14.59 12.14 -27.77
CA PRO A 540 -14.76 11.18 -28.84
C PRO A 540 -14.83 11.90 -30.20
N LEU A 541 -13.96 11.50 -31.13
CA LEU A 541 -14.04 11.91 -32.54
C LEU A 541 -15.26 11.22 -33.14
N LEU A 542 -16.32 11.97 -33.45
CA LEU A 542 -17.43 11.44 -34.24
C LEU A 542 -16.86 10.90 -35.57
N PRO A 543 -17.29 9.72 -36.04
CA PRO A 543 -16.91 9.24 -37.36
C PRO A 543 -17.29 10.30 -38.40
N LEU A 544 -16.34 10.69 -39.25
CA LEU A 544 -16.64 11.44 -40.46
C LEU A 544 -17.75 10.68 -41.19
N VAL A 545 -18.94 11.27 -41.25
CA VAL A 545 -20.03 10.77 -42.08
C VAL A 545 -19.51 10.84 -43.53
N ASN A 546 -19.07 9.70 -44.05
CA ASN A 546 -18.79 9.51 -45.47
C ASN A 546 -20.10 9.78 -46.23
N GLY A 547 -20.29 11.01 -46.71
CA GLY A 547 -21.55 11.37 -47.34
C GLY A 547 -21.72 12.83 -47.73
N VAL A 548 -20.68 13.53 -48.19
CA VAL A 548 -20.88 14.75 -48.98
C VAL A 548 -19.96 14.72 -50.18
N HIS A 549 -20.51 14.31 -51.32
CA HIS A 549 -19.95 14.64 -52.63
C HIS A 549 -19.87 16.16 -52.74
N LEU A 550 -18.66 16.71 -52.72
CA LEU A 550 -18.41 18.05 -53.20
C LEU A 550 -18.71 18.08 -54.71
N PRO A 551 -19.61 18.94 -55.20
CA PRO A 551 -19.79 19.09 -56.63
C PRO A 551 -18.52 19.73 -57.21
N ASN A 552 -17.87 19.00 -58.13
CA ASN A 552 -16.79 19.53 -58.96
C ASN A 552 -17.24 20.86 -59.58
N ARG A 553 -16.63 21.97 -59.14
CA ARG A 553 -16.66 23.21 -59.91
C ARG A 553 -15.74 23.03 -61.11
N ARG A 554 -16.31 23.33 -62.28
CA ARG A 554 -15.65 23.37 -63.60
C ARG A 554 -14.44 24.29 -63.61
#